data_AF-A0A1Y4JE68-F1
#
_entry.id   AF-A0A1Y4JE68-F1
#
_cell.length_a   1.000
_cell.length_b   1.000
_cell.length_c   1.000
_cell.angle_alpha   90.00
_cell.angle_beta   90.00
_cell.angle_gamma   90.00
#
_symmetry.space_group_name_H-M   'P 1'
#
loop_
_entity.id
_entity.type
_entity.pdbx_description
1 polymer ?
#
loop_
_entity_poly.entity_id
_entity_poly.type
_entity_poly.pdbx_seq_one_letter_code
_entity_poly.pdbx_strand_id
1 'polypeptide(L)'
;MLSTEYRFIRRMRFFLLRFPEFSEQHFDGVIPDVVVYSGEKYFFIEIFVTHPVDERKLSKLQNNNISTLEIDLSKFDRMIPLEELQEILLQSNKAKKWLYNAVATKWLSRFKKVADKKSIVEHSYALHVYDCPLKMRTWHRRTYANIIDDCFYCEYCISNTDGIILCSGRQRIAHIKDFNVSLETRLKSEARMKELHYCPLCGSLMMKRQEKYGSFWECSRYPQCKATISAEE
;
A
#
# COMPACT_ATOMS: atom_id res chain seq x y z
N MET A 1 -40.23 1.40 -24.98
CA MET A 1 -38.80 1.45 -25.35
C MET A 1 -37.92 1.31 -24.10
N LEU A 2 -38.04 0.20 -23.36
CA LEU A 2 -37.35 -0.03 -22.07
C LEU A 2 -36.96 -1.52 -21.93
N SER A 3 -36.40 -2.15 -22.96
CA SER A 3 -36.20 -3.60 -22.93
C SER A 3 -34.90 -4.12 -23.55
N THR A 4 -33.94 -3.25 -23.88
CA THR A 4 -32.68 -3.67 -24.53
C THR A 4 -31.42 -3.32 -23.73
N GLU A 5 -31.47 -2.32 -22.84
CA GLU A 5 -30.32 -1.92 -22.01
C GLU A 5 -30.02 -2.92 -20.86
N TYR A 6 -31.03 -3.65 -20.37
CA TYR A 6 -30.86 -4.66 -19.32
C TYR A 6 -30.24 -5.99 -19.79
N ARG A 7 -30.11 -6.20 -21.11
CA ARG A 7 -29.56 -7.47 -21.66
C ARG A 7 -28.05 -7.49 -21.77
N PHE A 8 -27.39 -6.34 -21.80
CA PHE A 8 -25.94 -6.27 -22.01
C PHE A 8 -25.17 -6.56 -20.71
N ILE A 9 -25.66 -6.09 -19.57
CA ILE A 9 -25.07 -6.35 -18.23
C ILE A 9 -25.23 -7.83 -17.83
N ARG A 10 -26.27 -8.53 -18.34
CA ARG A 10 -26.46 -9.97 -18.10
C ARG A 10 -25.58 -10.89 -18.97
N ARG A 11 -24.86 -10.35 -19.95
CA ARG A 11 -24.05 -11.14 -20.91
C ARG A 11 -22.57 -11.30 -20.50
N MET A 12 -22.11 -10.65 -19.43
CA MET A 12 -20.79 -10.90 -18.80
C MET A 12 -20.83 -12.02 -17.74
N ARG A 13 -21.69 -13.03 -17.91
CA ARG A 13 -21.52 -14.33 -17.23
C ARG A 13 -20.60 -15.17 -18.11
N PHE A 14 -19.61 -15.82 -17.50
CA PHE A 14 -18.49 -16.59 -18.08
C PHE A 14 -17.22 -15.72 -18.30
N PHE A 15 -16.09 -15.96 -17.63
CA PHE A 15 -15.38 -17.23 -17.43
C PHE A 15 -14.59 -17.26 -16.11
N LEU A 16 -14.40 -18.48 -15.59
CA LEU A 16 -13.58 -18.93 -14.44
C LEU A 16 -14.22 -18.80 -13.04
N LEU A 17 -14.23 -19.95 -12.35
CA LEU A 17 -14.68 -20.29 -10.99
C LEU A 17 -15.99 -21.08 -10.97
N ARG A 18 -15.95 -22.17 -10.19
CA ARG A 18 -17.02 -23.16 -9.99
C ARG A 18 -18.29 -22.42 -9.54
N PHE A 19 -19.34 -22.38 -10.35
CA PHE A 19 -20.63 -21.80 -9.97
C PHE A 19 -21.54 -22.91 -9.42
N PRO A 20 -21.70 -23.08 -8.09
CA PRO A 20 -22.95 -23.64 -7.60
C PRO A 20 -24.04 -22.62 -7.95
N GLU A 21 -25.14 -23.12 -8.51
CA GLU A 21 -26.41 -22.46 -8.87
C GLU A 21 -26.52 -20.96 -8.50
N PHE A 22 -26.77 -20.13 -9.50
CA PHE A 22 -27.00 -18.68 -9.38
C PHE A 22 -28.28 -18.34 -8.58
N SER A 23 -28.27 -18.59 -7.27
CA SER A 23 -29.05 -17.81 -6.32
C SER A 23 -28.29 -16.52 -6.05
N GLU A 24 -28.95 -15.37 -5.97
CA GLU A 24 -28.35 -14.16 -5.38
C GLU A 24 -27.86 -14.51 -3.98
N GLN A 25 -26.55 -14.72 -3.82
CA GLN A 25 -25.97 -15.08 -2.53
C GLN A 25 -25.95 -13.80 -1.70
N HIS A 26 -26.91 -13.69 -0.78
CA HIS A 26 -26.98 -12.60 0.18
C HIS A 26 -25.96 -12.85 1.30
N PHE A 27 -25.02 -11.93 1.45
CA PHE A 27 -24.05 -11.94 2.55
C PHE A 27 -24.34 -10.77 3.47
N ASP A 28 -25.04 -11.04 4.58
CA ASP A 28 -25.32 -10.06 5.63
C ASP A 28 -25.81 -8.70 5.08
N GLY A 29 -26.77 -8.76 4.16
CA GLY A 29 -27.39 -7.58 3.54
C GLY A 29 -26.56 -6.90 2.45
N VAL A 30 -25.55 -7.59 1.90
CA VAL A 30 -24.78 -7.21 0.72
C VAL A 30 -24.94 -8.26 -0.38
N ILE A 31 -25.13 -7.79 -1.61
CA ILE A 31 -25.12 -8.62 -2.83
C ILE A 31 -23.94 -8.14 -3.68
N PRO A 32 -22.90 -8.97 -3.84
CA PRO A 32 -21.78 -8.67 -4.73
C PRO A 32 -22.09 -9.05 -6.17
N ASP A 33 -21.45 -8.37 -7.13
CA ASP A 33 -21.57 -8.74 -8.55
C ASP A 33 -20.92 -10.10 -8.83
N VAL A 34 -19.76 -10.34 -8.21
CA VAL A 34 -19.02 -11.59 -8.31
C VAL A 34 -18.42 -11.96 -6.95
N VAL A 35 -18.54 -13.23 -6.59
CA VAL A 35 -17.84 -13.83 -5.44
C VAL A 35 -16.71 -14.70 -5.95
N VAL A 36 -15.49 -14.44 -5.48
CA VAL A 36 -14.33 -15.26 -5.79
C VAL A 36 -13.98 -16.11 -4.59
N TYR A 37 -13.98 -17.43 -4.79
CA TYR A 37 -13.59 -18.41 -3.79
C TYR A 37 -12.15 -18.88 -3.99
N SER A 38 -11.41 -19.01 -2.90
CA SER A 38 -10.07 -19.59 -2.84
C SER A 38 -9.99 -20.49 -1.60
N GLY A 39 -10.28 -21.78 -1.81
CA GLY A 39 -10.50 -22.72 -0.70
C GLY A 39 -11.72 -22.32 0.12
N GLU A 40 -11.54 -22.21 1.44
CA GLU A 40 -12.58 -21.78 2.38
C GLU A 40 -12.73 -20.25 2.48
N LYS A 41 -11.85 -19.49 1.81
CA LYS A 41 -11.88 -18.03 1.81
C LYS A 41 -12.59 -17.50 0.58
N TYR A 42 -13.16 -16.32 0.71
CA TYR A 42 -13.74 -15.60 -0.41
C TYR A 42 -13.46 -14.11 -0.33
N PHE A 43 -13.60 -13.43 -1.46
CA PHE A 43 -13.65 -11.98 -1.56
C PHE A 43 -14.64 -11.58 -2.66
N PHE A 44 -15.10 -10.34 -2.63
CA PHE A 44 -16.06 -9.82 -3.59
C PHE A 44 -15.37 -9.01 -4.69
N ILE A 45 -15.95 -9.05 -5.88
CA ILE A 45 -15.63 -8.14 -6.96
C ILE A 45 -16.90 -7.34 -7.31
N GLU A 46 -16.75 -6.03 -7.40
CA GLU A 46 -17.77 -5.06 -7.81
C GLU A 46 -17.36 -4.47 -9.16
N ILE A 47 -18.30 -4.38 -10.10
CA ILE A 47 -18.04 -3.86 -11.44
C ILE A 47 -18.64 -2.46 -11.55
N PHE A 48 -17.79 -1.45 -11.62
CA PHE A 48 -18.23 -0.09 -11.85
C PHE A 48 -18.33 0.19 -13.35
N VAL A 49 -19.57 0.36 -13.85
CA VAL A 49 -19.83 0.80 -15.23
C VAL A 49 -20.47 2.19 -15.26
N THR A 50 -21.57 2.37 -14.52
CA THR A 50 -22.35 3.61 -14.53
C THR A 50 -22.38 4.30 -13.17
N HIS A 51 -22.43 3.53 -12.08
CA HIS A 51 -22.43 4.04 -10.73
C HIS A 51 -21.40 3.28 -9.89
N PRO A 52 -20.51 3.98 -9.16
CA PRO A 52 -19.57 3.34 -8.25
C PRO A 52 -20.31 2.78 -7.05
N VAL A 53 -19.62 1.96 -6.25
CA VAL A 53 -20.15 1.49 -4.97
C VAL A 53 -20.39 2.67 -4.03
N ASP A 54 -21.63 2.82 -3.56
CA ASP A 54 -22.00 3.91 -2.64
C ASP A 54 -21.47 3.70 -1.21
N GLU A 55 -21.53 4.76 -0.41
CA GLU A 55 -21.04 4.75 0.98
C GLU A 55 -21.80 3.77 1.89
N ARG A 56 -23.08 3.51 1.61
CA ARG A 56 -23.90 2.59 2.42
C ARG A 56 -23.46 1.14 2.21
N LYS A 57 -23.25 0.74 0.95
CA LYS A 57 -22.72 -0.58 0.59
C LYS A 57 -21.28 -0.72 1.07
N LEU A 58 -20.44 0.29 0.88
CA LEU A 58 -19.07 0.30 1.39
C LEU A 58 -19.01 0.09 2.92
N SER A 59 -19.86 0.79 3.68
CA SER A 59 -19.93 0.65 5.13
C SER A 59 -20.30 -0.78 5.55
N LYS A 60 -21.25 -1.42 4.86
CA LYS A 60 -21.61 -2.83 5.12
C LYS A 60 -20.45 -3.78 4.84
N LEU A 61 -19.76 -3.61 3.72
CA LEU A 61 -18.58 -4.41 3.36
C LEU A 61 -17.50 -4.33 4.44
N GLN A 62 -17.23 -3.12 4.94
CA GLN A 62 -16.27 -2.87 6.02
C GLN A 62 -16.72 -3.50 7.34
N ASN A 63 -17.98 -3.33 7.74
CA ASN A 63 -18.54 -3.88 8.97
C ASN A 63 -18.54 -5.41 8.97
N ASN A 64 -18.81 -6.02 7.82
CA ASN A 64 -18.78 -7.46 7.64
C ASN A 64 -17.34 -7.99 7.46
N ASN A 65 -16.34 -7.10 7.41
CA ASN A 65 -14.93 -7.42 7.24
C ASN A 65 -14.65 -8.29 5.99
N ILE A 66 -15.34 -8.00 4.89
CA ILE A 66 -15.24 -8.76 3.63
C ILE A 66 -14.36 -7.99 2.64
N SER A 67 -13.23 -8.57 2.23
CA SER A 67 -12.39 -7.98 1.19
C SER A 67 -13.18 -7.79 -0.11
N THR A 68 -13.10 -6.61 -0.71
CA THR A 68 -13.83 -6.25 -1.92
C THR A 68 -12.95 -5.44 -2.86
N LEU A 69 -12.85 -5.92 -4.10
CA LEU A 69 -12.15 -5.28 -5.20
C LEU A 69 -13.17 -4.65 -6.14
N GLU A 70 -12.98 -3.41 -6.53
CA GLU A 70 -13.71 -2.77 -7.62
C GLU A 70 -12.88 -2.87 -8.90
N ILE A 71 -13.57 -3.16 -10.01
CA ILE A 71 -13.03 -3.06 -11.36
C ILE A 71 -13.81 -1.97 -12.08
N ASP A 72 -13.13 -0.85 -12.32
CA ASP A 72 -13.66 0.31 -13.03
C ASP A 72 -13.63 0.05 -14.54
N LEU A 73 -14.80 -0.25 -15.09
CA LEU A 73 -15.06 -0.39 -16.52
C LEU A 73 -15.78 0.85 -17.10
N SER A 74 -15.94 1.93 -16.33
CA SER A 74 -16.72 3.10 -16.75
C SER A 74 -16.13 3.85 -17.95
N LYS A 75 -14.81 3.77 -18.13
CA LYS A 75 -14.06 4.43 -19.21
C LYS A 75 -13.84 3.57 -20.44
N PHE A 76 -14.35 2.34 -20.41
CA PHE A 76 -14.07 1.32 -21.40
C PHE A 76 -15.24 1.18 -22.37
N ASP A 77 -14.96 0.96 -23.65
CA ASP A 77 -16.00 0.76 -24.65
C ASP A 77 -16.79 -0.52 -24.35
N ARG A 78 -18.10 -0.49 -24.56
CA ARG A 78 -18.97 -1.66 -24.33
C ARG A 78 -18.68 -2.80 -25.31
N MET A 79 -18.02 -2.52 -26.43
CA MET A 79 -17.60 -3.47 -27.46
C MET A 79 -16.13 -3.88 -27.34
N ILE A 80 -15.53 -3.77 -26.14
CA ILE A 80 -14.15 -4.20 -25.94
C ILE A 80 -13.94 -5.67 -26.35
N PRO A 81 -12.85 -5.96 -27.09
CA PRO A 81 -12.46 -7.32 -27.41
C PRO A 81 -12.25 -8.19 -26.16
N LEU A 82 -12.52 -9.48 -26.28
CA LEU A 82 -12.41 -10.42 -25.17
C LEU A 82 -10.99 -10.47 -24.60
N GLU A 83 -9.99 -10.36 -25.45
CA GLU A 83 -8.57 -10.38 -25.10
C GLU A 83 -8.20 -9.19 -24.24
N GLU A 84 -8.65 -7.99 -24.62
CA GLU A 84 -8.41 -6.76 -23.87
C GLU A 84 -9.16 -6.78 -22.52
N LEU A 85 -10.40 -7.30 -22.50
CA LEU A 85 -11.12 -7.52 -21.25
C LEU A 85 -10.38 -8.51 -20.33
N GLN A 86 -9.83 -9.60 -20.88
CA GLN A 86 -9.04 -10.55 -20.10
C GLN A 86 -7.79 -9.90 -19.50
N GLU A 87 -7.08 -9.06 -20.26
CA GLU A 87 -5.96 -8.29 -19.72
C GLU A 87 -6.42 -7.35 -18.60
N ILE A 88 -7.55 -6.66 -18.79
CA ILE A 88 -8.14 -5.78 -17.79
C ILE A 88 -8.53 -6.55 -16.52
N LEU A 89 -8.97 -7.81 -16.62
CA LEU A 89 -9.40 -8.62 -15.47
C LEU A 89 -8.25 -9.38 -14.80
N LEU A 90 -7.26 -9.86 -15.55
CA LEU A 90 -6.21 -10.75 -15.03
C LEU A 90 -4.91 -10.02 -14.68
N GLN A 91 -4.57 -8.94 -15.36
CA GLN A 91 -3.30 -8.23 -15.13
C GLN A 91 -3.41 -7.12 -14.08
N SER A 92 -2.31 -6.78 -13.42
CA SER A 92 -2.30 -5.61 -12.53
C SER A 92 -2.42 -4.33 -13.35
N ASN A 93 -3.46 -3.53 -13.11
CA ASN A 93 -3.71 -2.28 -13.83
C ASN A 93 -4.47 -1.26 -12.97
N LYS A 94 -4.64 -0.04 -13.48
CA LYS A 94 -5.30 1.08 -12.77
C LYS A 94 -6.82 0.97 -12.68
N ALA A 95 -7.45 0.08 -13.44
CA ALA A 95 -8.89 -0.16 -13.36
C ALA A 95 -9.26 -0.94 -12.09
N LYS A 96 -8.30 -1.63 -11.46
CA LYS A 96 -8.54 -2.38 -10.22
C LYS A 96 -8.21 -1.55 -8.99
N LYS A 97 -9.13 -1.52 -8.03
CA LYS A 97 -8.93 -0.86 -6.74
C LYS A 97 -9.56 -1.65 -5.61
N TRP A 98 -8.86 -1.82 -4.50
CA TRP A 98 -9.51 -2.34 -3.29
C TRP A 98 -10.46 -1.29 -2.72
N LEU A 99 -11.74 -1.60 -2.64
CA LEU A 99 -12.70 -0.83 -1.84
C LEU A 99 -12.49 -1.10 -0.35
N TYR A 100 -12.21 -2.37 -0.02
CA TYR A 100 -11.81 -2.80 1.30
C TYR A 100 -10.92 -4.04 1.23
N ASN A 101 -9.92 -4.13 2.09
CA ASN A 101 -9.05 -5.29 2.18
C ASN A 101 -8.89 -5.69 3.65
N ALA A 102 -9.63 -6.73 4.06
CA ALA A 102 -9.65 -7.22 5.44
C ALA A 102 -8.25 -7.64 5.92
N VAL A 103 -7.45 -8.22 5.03
CA VAL A 103 -6.07 -8.68 5.33
C VAL A 103 -5.17 -7.48 5.57
N ALA A 104 -5.22 -6.46 4.71
CA ALA A 104 -4.47 -5.23 4.88
C ALA A 104 -4.88 -4.50 6.17
N THR A 105 -6.18 -4.42 6.47
CA THR A 105 -6.71 -3.83 7.70
C THR A 105 -6.20 -4.57 8.94
N LYS A 106 -6.21 -5.91 8.91
CA LYS A 106 -5.66 -6.76 9.98
C LYS A 106 -4.18 -6.48 10.21
N TRP A 107 -3.37 -6.40 9.16
CA TRP A 107 -1.95 -6.08 9.28
C TRP A 107 -1.72 -4.66 9.78
N LEU A 108 -2.40 -3.67 9.22
CA LEU A 108 -2.32 -2.27 9.65
C LEU A 108 -2.63 -2.15 11.16
N SER A 109 -3.64 -2.85 11.66
CA SER A 109 -3.95 -2.92 13.09
C SER A 109 -2.77 -3.46 13.91
N ARG A 110 -2.10 -4.53 13.44
CA ARG A 110 -0.89 -5.06 14.11
C ARG A 110 0.26 -4.06 14.11
N PHE A 111 0.51 -3.38 13.00
CA PHE A 111 1.52 -2.31 12.92
C PHE A 111 1.19 -1.17 13.89
N LYS A 112 -0.05 -0.69 13.92
CA LYS A 112 -0.48 0.36 14.85
C LYS A 112 -0.30 -0.03 16.33
N LYS A 113 -0.52 -1.30 16.69
CA LYS A 113 -0.36 -1.80 18.07
C LYS A 113 1.09 -1.79 18.56
N VAL A 114 2.06 -1.94 17.67
CA VAL A 114 3.49 -1.95 18.00
C VAL A 114 4.16 -0.58 17.82
N ALA A 115 3.42 0.41 17.32
CA ALA A 115 3.93 1.73 17.02
C ALA A 115 3.97 2.61 18.27
N ASP A 116 5.09 3.29 18.47
CA ASP A 116 5.17 4.44 19.35
C ASP A 116 4.42 5.61 18.69
N LYS A 117 3.55 6.29 19.43
CA LYS A 117 2.96 7.57 19.02
C LYS A 117 3.93 8.69 19.35
N LYS A 118 4.32 9.46 18.34
CA LYS A 118 5.26 10.58 18.50
C LYS A 118 4.62 11.87 18.03
N SER A 119 4.53 12.86 18.90
CA SER A 119 4.04 14.19 18.55
C SER A 119 5.02 14.89 17.62
N ILE A 120 4.50 15.47 16.54
CA ILE A 120 5.24 16.35 15.67
C ILE A 120 5.37 17.70 16.36
N VAL A 121 6.58 18.22 16.39
CA VAL A 121 6.93 19.50 16.99
C VAL A 121 7.51 20.40 15.91
N GLU A 122 7.15 21.67 15.92
CA GLU A 122 7.73 22.69 15.06
C GLU A 122 8.86 23.42 15.81
N HIS A 123 10.01 23.60 15.15
CA HIS A 123 11.10 24.42 15.65
C HIS A 123 11.85 25.08 14.49
N SER A 124 11.95 26.41 14.51
CA SER A 124 12.68 27.21 13.51
C SER A 124 12.34 26.81 12.07
N TYR A 125 11.04 26.72 11.75
CA TYR A 125 10.49 26.37 10.43
C TYR A 125 10.67 24.91 9.99
N ALA A 126 11.17 24.03 10.86
CA ALA A 126 11.25 22.60 10.60
C ALA A 126 10.30 21.82 11.50
N LEU A 127 9.77 20.70 10.98
CA LEU A 127 8.98 19.74 11.74
C LEU A 127 9.86 18.56 12.15
N HIS A 128 9.77 18.12 13.39
CA HIS A 128 10.51 16.97 13.89
C HIS A 128 9.74 16.17 14.95
N VAL A 129 10.21 14.96 15.21
CA VAL A 129 9.85 14.17 16.40
C VAL A 129 11.05 14.04 17.32
N TYR A 130 10.81 14.09 18.63
CA TYR A 130 11.81 13.75 19.62
C TYR A 130 11.87 12.24 19.90
N ASP A 131 12.98 11.83 20.51
CA ASP A 131 13.28 10.47 20.96
C ASP A 131 13.21 9.45 19.83
N CYS A 132 13.74 9.80 18.66
CA CYS A 132 13.79 8.88 17.52
C CYS A 132 14.55 7.61 17.91
N PRO A 133 13.92 6.42 17.89
CA PRO A 133 14.54 5.17 18.34
C PRO A 133 15.67 4.69 17.42
N LEU A 134 15.76 5.24 16.21
CA LEU A 134 16.84 4.98 15.26
C LEU A 134 18.01 5.94 15.44
N LYS A 135 17.86 6.96 16.30
CA LYS A 135 18.87 7.99 16.56
C LYS A 135 19.34 8.71 15.28
N MET A 136 18.41 9.00 14.37
CA MET A 136 18.69 9.66 13.07
C MET A 136 19.52 10.94 13.24
N ARG A 137 19.19 11.75 14.26
CA ARG A 137 19.91 12.97 14.62
C ARG A 137 20.05 13.08 16.14
N THR A 138 21.03 13.85 16.60
CA THR A 138 21.27 14.10 18.04
C THR A 138 21.61 15.57 18.28
N TRP A 139 20.95 16.20 19.26
CA TRP A 139 21.22 17.57 19.70
C TRP A 139 21.10 17.65 21.23
N HIS A 140 22.11 18.25 21.91
CA HIS A 140 22.24 18.25 23.37
C HIS A 140 21.89 16.92 24.05
N ARG A 141 22.44 15.81 23.51
CA ARG A 141 22.21 14.42 23.97
C ARG A 141 20.77 13.89 23.83
N ARG A 142 19.86 14.65 23.22
CA ARG A 142 18.52 14.17 22.83
C ARG A 142 18.52 13.75 21.37
N THR A 143 17.90 12.63 21.07
CA THR A 143 17.76 12.14 19.69
C THR A 143 16.49 12.72 19.08
N TYR A 144 16.53 13.07 17.81
CA TYR A 144 15.36 13.56 17.06
C TYR A 144 15.41 13.10 15.61
N ALA A 145 14.34 13.34 14.88
CA ALA A 145 14.26 13.12 13.44
C ALA A 145 13.41 14.21 12.81
N ASN A 146 13.92 14.82 11.74
CA ASN A 146 13.15 15.72 10.88
C ASN A 146 12.06 14.92 10.16
N ILE A 147 10.87 15.50 10.00
CA ILE A 147 9.74 14.82 9.37
C ILE A 147 10.00 14.57 7.88
N ILE A 148 10.42 15.60 7.14
CA ILE A 148 10.61 15.55 5.70
C ILE A 148 11.86 14.75 5.36
N ASP A 149 12.98 15.09 5.98
CA ASP A 149 14.27 14.52 5.61
C ASP A 149 14.40 13.08 6.11
N ASP A 150 13.95 12.78 7.33
CA ASP A 150 14.23 11.50 7.98
C ASP A 150 12.99 10.59 8.07
N CYS A 151 11.84 11.09 8.55
CA CYS A 151 10.69 10.24 8.85
C CYS A 151 9.89 9.82 7.61
N PHE A 152 9.76 10.70 6.61
CA PHE A 152 8.94 10.45 5.42
C PHE A 152 9.40 9.23 4.62
N TYR A 153 10.71 8.95 4.68
CA TYR A 153 11.34 7.83 3.98
C TYR A 153 11.81 6.72 4.92
N CYS A 154 11.49 6.82 6.21
CA CYS A 154 11.84 5.79 7.17
C CYS A 154 10.95 4.56 6.98
N GLU A 155 11.54 3.38 6.79
CA GLU A 155 10.79 2.11 6.67
C GLU A 155 10.00 1.75 7.94
N TYR A 156 10.29 2.41 9.06
CA TYR A 156 9.59 2.27 10.33
C TYR A 156 8.53 3.35 10.59
N CYS A 157 8.29 4.26 9.65
CA CYS A 157 7.20 5.23 9.70
C CYS A 157 5.93 4.56 9.15
N ILE A 158 4.97 4.24 10.02
CA ILE A 158 3.70 3.62 9.63
C ILE A 158 2.71 4.65 9.12
N SER A 159 2.70 5.84 9.71
CA SER A 159 1.76 6.91 9.40
C SER A 159 2.28 8.24 9.90
N ASN A 160 1.94 9.31 9.16
CA ASN A 160 2.20 10.70 9.48
C ASN A 160 0.93 11.51 9.21
N THR A 161 -0.02 11.48 10.15
CA THR A 161 -1.29 12.22 10.04
C THR A 161 -1.59 12.89 11.37
N ASP A 162 -2.45 13.92 11.36
CA ASP A 162 -3.01 14.52 12.58
C ASP A 162 -1.96 15.00 13.59
N GLY A 163 -0.82 15.51 13.10
CA GLY A 163 0.26 16.01 13.95
C GLY A 163 1.03 14.91 14.70
N ILE A 164 0.88 13.64 14.31
CA ILE A 164 1.57 12.51 14.94
C ILE A 164 2.27 11.61 13.91
N ILE A 165 3.42 11.06 14.32
CA ILE A 165 4.07 9.93 13.65
C ILE A 165 3.75 8.65 14.43
N LEU A 166 3.28 7.63 13.72
CA LEU A 166 3.26 6.25 14.21
C LEU A 166 4.58 5.58 13.82
N CYS A 167 5.45 5.35 14.79
CA CYS A 167 6.80 4.84 14.56
C CYS A 167 6.95 3.43 15.14
N SER A 168 7.19 2.42 14.30
CA SER A 168 7.57 1.08 14.75
C SER A 168 9.08 0.94 15.03
N GLY A 169 9.81 2.04 14.93
CA GLY A 169 11.27 2.05 14.95
C GLY A 169 11.85 1.50 16.25
N ARG A 170 11.18 1.58 17.40
CA ARG A 170 11.67 0.94 18.63
C ARG A 170 11.66 -0.58 18.54
N GLN A 171 10.66 -1.12 17.87
CA GLN A 171 10.47 -2.56 17.70
C GLN A 171 11.20 -3.10 16.48
N ARG A 172 11.72 -2.27 15.57
CA ARG A 172 12.30 -2.70 14.28
C ARG A 172 11.33 -3.55 13.43
N ILE A 173 10.10 -3.07 13.26
CA ILE A 173 9.09 -3.74 12.40
C ILE A 173 8.84 -2.85 11.19
N ALA A 174 9.48 -3.15 10.06
CA ALA A 174 9.26 -2.47 8.79
C ALA A 174 8.30 -3.28 7.89
N HIS A 175 8.33 -4.61 8.00
CA HIS A 175 7.61 -5.51 7.12
C HIS A 175 6.83 -6.59 7.89
N ILE A 176 5.85 -7.19 7.22
CA ILE A 176 5.02 -8.28 7.78
C ILE A 176 5.87 -9.44 8.32
N LYS A 177 6.95 -9.80 7.62
CA LYS A 177 7.86 -10.88 8.02
C LYS A 177 8.54 -10.63 9.37
N ASP A 178 8.74 -9.36 9.74
CA ASP A 178 9.46 -8.98 10.96
C ASP A 178 8.68 -9.33 12.23
N PHE A 179 7.35 -9.46 12.14
CA PHE A 179 6.52 -9.93 13.25
C PHE A 179 6.83 -11.36 13.69
N ASN A 180 7.46 -12.15 12.82
CA ASN A 180 7.84 -13.54 13.10
C ASN A 180 9.30 -13.66 13.52
N VAL A 181 10.01 -12.54 13.70
CA VAL A 181 11.42 -12.49 14.09
C VAL A 181 11.54 -11.88 15.48
N SER A 182 12.38 -12.46 16.34
CA SER A 182 12.60 -11.93 17.69
C SER A 182 13.15 -10.49 17.66
N LEU A 183 12.87 -9.70 18.70
CA LEU A 183 13.44 -8.33 18.79
C LEU A 183 14.97 -8.35 18.80
N GLU A 184 15.57 -9.29 19.54
CA GLU A 184 17.02 -9.45 19.62
C GLU A 184 17.66 -9.69 18.25
N THR A 185 17.08 -10.58 17.45
CA THR A 185 17.55 -10.87 16.09
C THR A 185 17.43 -9.64 15.18
N ARG A 186 16.32 -8.89 15.28
CA ARG A 186 16.12 -7.67 14.48
C ARG A 186 17.13 -6.58 14.82
N LEU A 187 17.38 -6.34 16.11
CA LEU A 187 18.39 -5.38 16.57
C LEU A 187 19.81 -5.75 16.11
N LYS A 188 20.15 -7.05 16.07
CA LYS A 188 21.45 -7.52 15.55
C LYS A 188 21.61 -7.33 14.04
N SER A 189 20.52 -7.46 13.28
CA SER A 189 20.55 -7.32 11.82
C SER A 189 20.78 -5.88 11.33
N GLU A 190 20.50 -4.89 12.18
CA GLU A 190 20.64 -3.46 11.91
C GLU A 190 22.02 -2.87 12.18
N ALA A 191 23.02 -3.68 12.54
CA ALA A 191 24.42 -3.23 12.45
C ALA A 191 24.82 -2.80 11.00
N ARG A 192 23.93 -3.01 10.02
CA ARG A 192 23.90 -2.33 8.72
C ARG A 192 22.86 -1.21 8.70
N MET A 193 23.12 -0.06 9.32
CA MET A 193 22.47 1.17 8.85
C MET A 193 22.91 1.36 7.39
N LYS A 194 21.99 1.23 6.43
CA LYS A 194 22.25 1.76 5.09
C LYS A 194 22.40 3.27 5.27
N GLU A 195 23.59 3.80 5.00
CA GLU A 195 23.75 5.23 4.82
C GLU A 195 22.71 5.71 3.80
N LEU A 196 21.83 6.62 4.23
CA LEU A 196 20.91 7.28 3.31
C LEU A 196 21.68 8.40 2.63
N HIS A 197 21.96 8.22 1.35
CA HIS A 197 22.58 9.23 0.50
C HIS A 197 21.48 9.99 -0.23
N TYR A 198 21.52 11.32 -0.21
CA TYR A 198 20.55 12.17 -0.91
C TYR A 198 21.20 12.80 -2.14
N CYS A 199 20.42 12.88 -3.21
CA CYS A 199 20.86 13.41 -4.50
C CYS A 199 21.12 14.92 -4.38
N PRO A 200 22.33 15.40 -4.70
CA PRO A 200 22.67 16.81 -4.59
C PRO A 200 21.93 17.69 -5.61
N LEU A 201 21.38 17.09 -6.68
CA LEU A 201 20.66 17.84 -7.71
C LEU A 201 19.17 18.03 -7.41
N CYS A 202 18.53 17.09 -6.73
CA CYS A 202 17.06 17.12 -6.56
C CYS A 202 16.56 16.80 -5.16
N GLY A 203 17.45 16.40 -4.25
CA GLY A 203 17.11 16.05 -2.86
C GLY A 203 16.42 14.70 -2.67
N SER A 204 16.17 13.92 -3.74
CA SER A 204 15.66 12.55 -3.56
C SER A 204 16.74 11.60 -3.09
N LEU A 205 16.32 10.51 -2.44
CA LEU A 205 17.19 9.41 -2.07
C LEU A 205 18.01 8.88 -3.26
N MET A 206 19.24 8.46 -2.97
CA MET A 206 20.11 7.75 -3.89
C MET A 206 20.15 6.27 -3.53
N MET A 207 20.28 5.44 -4.56
CA MET A 207 20.33 3.99 -4.50
C MET A 207 21.75 3.54 -4.84
N LYS A 208 22.39 2.76 -3.96
CA LYS A 208 23.70 2.16 -4.26
C LYS A 208 23.52 1.05 -5.29
N ARG A 209 24.15 1.21 -6.45
CA ARG A 209 24.31 0.19 -7.49
C ARG A 209 25.68 -0.46 -7.33
N GLN A 210 25.74 -1.78 -7.47
CA GLN A 210 27.01 -2.50 -7.58
C GLN A 210 27.21 -2.95 -9.01
N GLU A 211 28.37 -2.63 -9.58
CA GLU A 211 28.82 -3.09 -10.89
C GLU A 211 30.15 -3.83 -10.77
N LYS A 212 30.58 -4.44 -11.88
CA LYS A 212 31.82 -5.23 -11.96
C LYS A 212 33.08 -4.44 -11.56
N TYR A 213 33.07 -3.13 -11.74
CA TYR A 213 34.24 -2.24 -11.51
C TYR A 213 34.09 -1.34 -10.28
N GLY A 214 33.06 -1.53 -9.47
CA GLY A 214 32.85 -0.75 -8.25
C GLY A 214 31.39 -0.45 -7.97
N SER A 215 31.14 0.31 -6.91
CA SER A 215 29.80 0.76 -6.56
C SER A 215 29.64 2.27 -6.77
N PHE A 216 28.42 2.68 -7.12
CA PHE A 216 28.05 4.08 -7.24
C PHE A 216 26.64 4.31 -6.70
N TRP A 217 26.35 5.54 -6.30
CA TRP A 217 25.03 6.00 -5.91
C TRP A 217 24.33 6.60 -7.12
N GLU A 218 23.08 6.19 -7.38
CA GLU A 218 22.23 6.67 -8.46
C GLU A 218 20.97 7.30 -7.89
N CYS A 219 20.53 8.44 -8.42
CA CYS A 219 19.28 9.06 -7.97
C CYS A 219 18.07 8.12 -8.17
N SER A 220 17.24 7.96 -7.13
CA SER A 220 16.00 7.16 -7.19
C SER A 220 14.99 7.65 -8.22
N ARG A 221 15.13 8.89 -8.71
CA ARG A 221 14.33 9.47 -9.81
C ARG A 221 14.95 9.28 -11.19
N TYR A 222 15.86 8.32 -11.40
CA TYR A 222 16.31 7.97 -12.74
C TYR A 222 15.15 7.38 -13.56
N PRO A 223 14.94 7.77 -14.84
CA PRO A 223 15.81 8.58 -15.70
C PRO A 223 15.56 10.11 -15.65
N GLN A 224 14.56 10.57 -14.88
CA GLN A 224 14.20 11.99 -14.78
C GLN A 224 15.29 12.83 -14.10
N CYS A 225 16.08 12.22 -13.22
CA CYS A 225 17.28 12.80 -12.62
C CYS A 225 18.46 11.84 -12.79
N LYS A 226 19.48 12.27 -13.56
CA LYS A 226 20.64 11.44 -13.93
C LYS A 226 21.85 11.61 -13.00
N ALA A 227 21.64 12.13 -11.78
CA ALA A 227 22.73 12.31 -10.83
C ALA A 227 23.30 10.95 -10.40
N THR A 228 24.61 10.82 -10.51
CA THR A 228 25.38 9.69 -9.98
C THR A 228 26.55 10.21 -9.17
N ILE A 229 26.97 9.45 -8.15
CA ILE A 229 28.12 9.76 -7.29
C ILE A 229 28.91 8.46 -7.07
N SER A 230 30.23 8.51 -7.10
CA SER A 230 31.07 7.37 -6.71
C SER A 230 30.74 6.94 -5.27
N ALA A 231 30.56 5.65 -5.04
CA ALA A 231 30.54 5.13 -3.68
C ALA A 231 31.99 4.72 -3.35
N GLU A 232 32.81 5.72 -3.00
CA GLU A 232 34.16 5.47 -2.45
C GLU A 232 34.03 4.65 -1.16
N GLU A 233 34.96 3.70 -0.95
CA GLU A 233 34.96 2.75 0.17
C GLU A 233 35.34 3.38 1.51
#